data_AF-A0AAV2BRL8-F1
#
_entry.id   AF-A0AAV2BRL8-F1
#
_cell.length_a   1.000
_cell.length_b   1.000
_cell.length_c   1.000
_cell.angle_alpha   90.00
_cell.angle_beta   90.00
_cell.angle_gamma   90.00
#
_symmetry.space_group_name_H-M   'P 1'
#
loop_
_entity.id
_entity.type
_entity.pdbx_description
1 polymer ?
#
loop_
_entity_poly.entity_id
_entity_poly.type
_entity_poly.pdbx_seq_one_letter_code
_entity_poly.pdbx_strand_id
1 'polypeptide(L)'
;MFSRSGEWSKCIKTDYLDHLSKFLLELFDLRNKLQKEIVFYVPDQISDRDVKSVVEQKELLNQVERTVMKWIWLFMCVLMQRGNNSSEDSGPLEEIEFWELKCNDLKKVLYQLERDDVKICIEILKAAKLTSYFKFMEVSNQLQSQFDMA
;
A
#
# COMPACT_ATOMS: atom_id res chain seq x y z
N MET A 1 -32.43 28.28 2.42
CA MET A 1 -33.47 27.39 2.98
C MET A 1 -33.03 25.95 2.76
N PHE A 2 -32.13 25.44 3.60
CA PHE A 2 -31.82 24.01 3.68
C PHE A 2 -32.05 23.60 5.13
N SER A 3 -33.31 23.29 5.42
CA SER A 3 -33.76 22.90 6.76
C SER A 3 -33.28 21.50 7.08
N ARG A 4 -32.76 21.36 8.30
CA ARG A 4 -32.75 20.18 9.17
C ARG A 4 -33.58 18.98 8.66
N SER A 5 -32.87 17.95 8.21
CA SER A 5 -33.20 16.52 8.33
C SER A 5 -31.86 15.81 8.04
N GLY A 6 -31.15 15.28 9.04
CA GLY A 6 -31.61 14.13 9.81
C GLY A 6 -31.25 12.90 8.99
N GLU A 7 -30.04 12.38 9.21
CA GLU A 7 -29.50 11.15 8.60
C GLU A 7 -29.35 11.18 7.07
N TRP A 8 -28.14 11.51 6.59
CA TRP A 8 -27.71 10.93 5.31
C TRP A 8 -27.93 9.42 5.39
N SER A 9 -28.72 8.87 4.47
CA SER A 9 -28.92 7.43 4.34
C SER A 9 -27.56 6.75 4.37
N LYS A 10 -27.40 5.69 5.18
CA LYS A 10 -26.12 4.97 5.30
C LYS A 10 -25.51 4.65 3.94
N CYS A 11 -26.34 4.25 2.97
CA CYS A 11 -25.94 3.98 1.59
C CYS A 11 -25.28 5.16 0.88
N ILE A 12 -25.76 6.39 1.07
CA ILE A 12 -25.19 7.58 0.40
C ILE A 12 -23.85 7.95 1.04
N LYS A 13 -23.75 7.82 2.37
CA LYS A 13 -22.49 8.02 3.09
C LYS A 13 -21.44 6.99 2.70
N THR A 14 -21.79 5.72 2.68
CA THR A 14 -20.87 4.64 2.31
C THR A 14 -20.44 4.76 0.85
N ASP A 15 -21.38 5.03 -0.06
CA ASP A 15 -21.07 5.16 -1.49
C ASP A 15 -20.18 6.38 -1.76
N TYR A 16 -20.44 7.51 -1.11
CA TYR A 16 -19.57 8.69 -1.22
C TYR A 16 -18.18 8.47 -0.62
N LEU A 17 -18.09 7.82 0.55
CA LEU A 17 -16.81 7.47 1.17
C LEU A 17 -16.00 6.48 0.33
N ASP A 18 -16.67 5.53 -0.34
CA ASP A 18 -16.04 4.59 -1.27
C ASP A 18 -15.50 5.32 -2.51
N HIS A 19 -16.27 6.24 -3.09
CA HIS A 19 -15.83 7.05 -4.23
C HIS A 19 -14.66 7.97 -3.86
N LEU A 20 -14.71 8.61 -2.68
CA LEU A 20 -13.59 9.40 -2.17
C LEU A 20 -12.35 8.53 -1.92
N SER A 21 -12.52 7.34 -1.33
CA SER A 21 -11.42 6.41 -1.10
C SER A 21 -10.75 5.97 -2.41
N LYS A 22 -11.56 5.68 -3.45
CA LYS A 22 -11.05 5.39 -4.81
C LYS A 22 -10.31 6.57 -5.42
N PHE A 23 -10.89 7.78 -5.32
CA PHE A 23 -10.26 9.00 -5.81
C PHE A 23 -8.93 9.30 -5.11
N LEU A 24 -8.87 9.15 -3.79
CA LEU A 24 -7.65 9.31 -3.02
C LEU A 24 -6.59 8.28 -3.41
N LEU A 25 -6.98 7.01 -3.63
CA LEU A 25 -6.10 5.97 -4.15
C LEU A 25 -5.55 6.34 -5.53
N GLU A 26 -6.39 6.83 -6.45
CA GLU A 26 -5.97 7.24 -7.80
C GLU A 26 -5.05 8.46 -7.80
N LEU A 27 -5.37 9.50 -7.02
CA LEU A 27 -4.56 10.69 -6.86
C LEU A 27 -3.19 10.35 -6.26
N PHE A 28 -3.18 9.40 -5.34
CA PHE A 28 -1.98 8.92 -4.70
C PHE A 28 -1.14 8.04 -5.63
N ASP A 29 -1.76 7.17 -6.43
CA ASP A 29 -1.08 6.43 -7.49
C ASP A 29 -0.48 7.40 -8.54
N LEU A 30 -1.18 8.49 -8.87
CA LEU A 30 -0.68 9.54 -9.77
C LEU A 30 0.49 10.31 -9.14
N ARG A 31 0.37 10.70 -7.86
CA ARG A 31 1.45 11.34 -7.10
C ARG A 31 2.68 10.44 -7.03
N ASN A 32 2.51 9.15 -6.74
CA ASN A 32 3.61 8.20 -6.64
C ASN A 32 4.32 8.06 -8.00
N LYS A 33 3.57 8.03 -9.11
CA LYS A 33 4.14 8.08 -10.46
C LYS A 33 4.88 9.39 -10.77
N LEU A 34 4.38 10.53 -10.28
CA LEU A 34 4.95 11.85 -10.56
C LEU A 34 6.18 12.17 -9.69
N GLN A 35 6.15 11.83 -8.40
CA GLN A 35 7.25 12.09 -7.46
C GLN A 35 8.27 10.96 -7.41
N LYS A 36 8.01 9.82 -8.09
CA LYS A 36 8.79 8.57 -7.94
C LYS A 36 8.88 8.10 -6.47
N GLU A 37 7.93 8.51 -5.63
CA GLU A 37 7.89 8.09 -4.22
C GLU A 37 6.80 7.05 -4.02
N ILE A 38 7.08 6.02 -3.24
CA ILE A 38 6.11 4.98 -2.92
C ILE A 38 5.60 5.28 -1.53
N VAL A 39 4.38 5.77 -1.40
CA VAL A 39 3.72 5.94 -0.11
C VAL A 39 2.64 4.86 0.04
N PHE A 40 2.27 4.44 1.25
CA PHE A 40 1.13 3.55 1.50
C PHE A 40 -0.07 4.34 2.02
N TYR A 41 -1.22 4.12 1.38
CA TYR A 41 -2.50 4.59 1.86
C TYR A 41 -3.14 3.53 2.74
N VAL A 42 -3.53 3.91 3.95
CA VAL A 42 -4.38 3.13 4.85
C VAL A 42 -5.69 3.93 5.01
N PRO A 43 -6.86 3.35 4.68
CA PRO A 43 -8.13 4.01 4.93
C PRO A 43 -8.35 4.29 6.42
N ASP A 44 -8.74 5.52 6.78
CA ASP A 44 -8.98 5.96 8.17
C ASP A 44 -9.94 5.06 8.95
N GLN A 45 -10.84 4.38 8.24
CA GLN A 45 -11.83 3.45 8.79
C GLN A 45 -11.21 2.22 9.45
N ILE A 46 -9.94 1.92 9.14
CA ILE A 46 -9.18 0.76 9.64
C ILE A 46 -8.22 1.17 10.76
N SER A 47 -7.64 2.37 10.70
CA SER A 47 -6.63 2.84 11.66
C SER A 47 -7.15 3.02 13.10
N ASP A 48 -8.47 3.20 13.28
CA ASP A 48 -9.07 3.51 14.58
C ASP A 48 -10.00 2.38 15.11
N ARG A 49 -9.95 1.18 14.50
CA ARG A 49 -10.83 0.05 14.86
C ARG A 49 -10.05 -1.15 15.39
N ASP A 50 -10.66 -1.86 16.34
CA ASP A 50 -10.16 -3.13 16.84
C ASP A 50 -10.13 -4.20 15.75
N VAL A 51 -9.01 -4.93 15.66
CA VAL A 51 -8.76 -6.03 14.71
C VAL A 51 -9.92 -7.02 14.63
N LYS A 52 -10.51 -7.40 15.78
CA LYS A 52 -11.62 -8.35 15.87
C LYS A 52 -12.88 -7.85 15.17
N SER A 53 -13.19 -6.55 15.34
CA SER A 53 -14.38 -5.93 14.74
C SER A 53 -14.30 -5.84 13.21
N VAL A 54 -13.08 -5.72 12.67
CA VAL A 54 -12.83 -5.66 11.23
C VAL A 54 -12.93 -7.05 10.59
N VAL A 55 -12.44 -8.09 11.28
CA VAL A 55 -12.52 -9.49 10.79
C VAL A 55 -13.97 -9.97 10.68
N GLU A 56 -14.86 -9.53 11.58
CA GLU A 56 -16.29 -9.85 11.54
C GLU A 56 -17.01 -9.16 10.38
N GLN A 57 -16.51 -8.01 9.91
CA GLN A 57 -17.10 -7.25 8.82
C GLN A 57 -16.47 -7.61 7.48
N LYS A 58 -17.17 -8.45 6.70
CA LYS A 58 -16.70 -8.94 5.39
C LYS A 58 -16.30 -7.82 4.42
N GLU A 59 -17.03 -6.70 4.41
CA GLU A 59 -16.73 -5.57 3.50
C GLU A 59 -15.41 -4.89 3.86
N LEU A 60 -15.18 -4.60 5.15
CA LEU A 60 -13.93 -4.00 5.61
C LEU A 60 -12.75 -4.95 5.42
N LEU A 61 -12.94 -6.24 5.69
CA LEU A 61 -11.91 -7.25 5.46
C LEU A 61 -11.48 -7.30 3.98
N ASN A 62 -12.44 -7.26 3.05
CA ASN A 62 -12.16 -7.20 1.62
C ASN A 62 -11.43 -5.90 1.22
N GLN A 63 -11.74 -4.77 1.88
CA GLN A 63 -11.05 -3.50 1.64
C GLN A 63 -9.60 -3.53 2.13
N VAL A 64 -9.34 -4.11 3.30
CA VAL A 64 -7.99 -4.35 3.82
C VAL A 64 -7.22 -5.25 2.85
N GLU A 65 -7.82 -6.36 2.41
CA GLU A 65 -7.18 -7.27 1.46
C GLU A 65 -6.81 -6.60 0.14
N ARG A 66 -7.71 -5.80 -0.44
CA ARG A 66 -7.43 -5.02 -1.66
C ARG A 66 -6.28 -4.04 -1.45
N THR A 67 -6.23 -3.39 -0.29
CA THR A 67 -5.19 -2.42 0.04
C THR A 67 -3.83 -3.11 0.15
N VAL A 68 -3.75 -4.23 0.87
CA VAL A 68 -2.50 -5.00 0.99
C VAL A 68 -2.08 -5.60 -0.35
N MET A 69 -3.00 -6.08 -1.17
CA MET A 69 -2.69 -6.55 -2.53
C MET A 69 -2.08 -5.46 -3.41
N LYS A 70 -2.50 -4.20 -3.26
CA LYS A 70 -1.86 -3.07 -3.94
C LYS A 70 -0.42 -2.86 -3.45
N TRP A 71 -0.18 -2.97 -2.14
CA TRP A 71 1.18 -2.85 -1.60
C TRP A 71 2.10 -3.96 -2.13
N ILE A 72 1.61 -5.21 -2.18
CA ILE A 72 2.33 -6.34 -2.79
C ILE A 72 2.70 -6.02 -4.24
N TRP A 73 1.75 -5.49 -5.03
CA TRP A 73 2.03 -5.11 -6.40
C TRP A 73 3.09 -4.02 -6.51
N LEU A 74 3.03 -2.98 -5.66
CA LEU A 74 4.06 -1.93 -5.60
C LEU A 74 5.44 -2.50 -5.28
N PHE A 75 5.54 -3.45 -4.35
CA PHE A 75 6.81 -4.11 -4.01
C PHE A 75 7.35 -4.91 -5.17
N MET A 76 6.51 -5.68 -5.86
CA MET A 76 6.92 -6.41 -7.04
C MET A 76 7.44 -5.47 -8.13
N CYS A 77 6.79 -4.32 -8.35
CA CYS A 77 7.29 -3.31 -9.28
C CYS A 77 8.68 -2.79 -8.90
N VAL A 78 8.93 -2.47 -7.62
CA VAL A 78 10.25 -2.03 -7.14
C VAL A 78 11.32 -3.11 -7.34
N LEU A 79 10.98 -4.36 -7.03
CA LEU A 79 11.89 -5.49 -7.21
C LEU A 79 12.23 -5.70 -8.70
N MET A 80 11.26 -5.53 -9.59
CA MET A 80 11.40 -5.74 -11.03
C MET A 80 12.13 -4.61 -11.78
N GLN A 81 12.29 -3.41 -11.21
CA GLN A 81 12.90 -2.25 -11.91
C GLN A 81 14.32 -2.50 -12.45
N ARG A 82 15.09 -3.45 -11.89
CA ARG A 82 16.44 -3.80 -12.43
C ARG A 82 16.36 -4.58 -13.74
N GLY A 83 15.33 -5.40 -13.95
CA GLY A 83 15.22 -6.27 -15.11
C GLY A 83 14.95 -5.55 -16.44
N ASN A 84 14.52 -4.29 -16.39
CA ASN A 84 14.17 -3.50 -17.57
C ASN A 84 15.24 -2.46 -17.96
N ASN A 85 16.12 -2.08 -17.04
CA ASN A 85 17.12 -1.02 -17.23
C ASN A 85 18.55 -1.56 -17.47
N SER A 86 18.72 -2.88 -17.56
CA SER A 86 19.96 -3.50 -18.02
C SER A 86 20.09 -3.41 -19.55
N SER A 87 19.81 -2.23 -20.13
CA SER A 87 20.22 -1.92 -21.48
C SER A 87 21.74 -1.72 -21.44
N GLU A 88 22.46 -2.40 -22.33
CA GLU A 88 23.92 -2.30 -22.55
C GLU A 88 24.42 -0.87 -22.91
N ASP A 89 23.57 0.15 -22.73
CA ASP A 89 23.71 1.54 -23.17
C ASP A 89 23.73 2.54 -22.00
N SER A 90 23.62 2.08 -20.75
CA SER A 90 23.65 2.96 -19.56
C SER A 90 25.11 3.24 -19.14
N GLY A 91 25.49 4.50 -19.05
CA GLY A 91 26.80 4.93 -18.58
C GLY A 91 27.00 4.70 -17.08
N PRO A 92 28.25 4.65 -16.60
CA PRO A 92 28.57 4.35 -15.19
C PRO A 92 27.97 5.35 -14.19
N LEU A 93 27.73 6.60 -14.60
CA LEU A 93 27.07 7.60 -13.74
C LEU A 93 25.58 7.32 -13.56
N GLU A 94 24.91 6.89 -14.63
CA GLU A 94 23.49 6.55 -14.62
C GLU A 94 23.22 5.30 -13.77
N GLU A 95 24.18 4.36 -13.75
CA GLU A 95 24.12 3.22 -12.83
C GLU A 95 24.19 3.67 -11.36
N ILE A 96 25.11 4.58 -11.01
CA ILE A 96 25.24 5.09 -9.63
C ILE A 96 23.95 5.79 -9.19
N GLU A 97 23.43 6.70 -10.02
CA GLU A 97 22.17 7.41 -9.72
C GLU A 97 20.98 6.44 -9.59
N PHE A 98 20.94 5.40 -10.42
CA PHE A 98 19.92 4.36 -10.34
C PHE A 98 20.00 3.60 -9.00
N TRP A 99 21.20 3.20 -8.56
CA TRP A 99 21.39 2.51 -7.28
C TRP A 99 21.02 3.39 -6.09
N GLU A 100 21.41 4.67 -6.11
CA GLU A 100 21.03 5.61 -5.06
C GLU A 100 19.51 5.80 -4.96
N LEU A 101 18.83 5.99 -6.10
CA LEU A 101 17.38 6.12 -6.15
C LEU A 101 16.70 4.85 -5.63
N LYS A 102 17.15 3.68 -6.08
CA LYS A 102 16.57 2.40 -5.68
C LYS A 102 16.77 2.10 -4.19
N CYS A 103 17.96 2.39 -3.65
CA CYS A 103 18.22 2.23 -2.22
C CYS A 103 17.33 3.16 -1.39
N ASN A 104 17.11 4.40 -1.85
CA ASN A 104 16.20 5.34 -1.20
C ASN A 104 14.74 4.85 -1.23
N ASP A 105 14.28 4.32 -2.36
CA ASP A 105 12.92 3.79 -2.51
C ASP A 105 12.69 2.56 -1.62
N LEU A 106 13.64 1.62 -1.61
CA LEU A 106 13.62 0.45 -0.72
C LEU A 106 13.57 0.88 0.75
N LYS A 107 14.41 1.84 1.14
CA LYS A 107 14.45 2.38 2.50
C LYS A 107 13.12 3.02 2.90
N LYS A 108 12.51 3.83 2.03
CA LYS A 108 11.20 4.45 2.28
C LYS A 108 10.08 3.42 2.40
N VAL A 109 10.12 2.36 1.59
CA VAL A 109 9.16 1.25 1.65
C VAL A 109 9.29 0.50 2.98
N LEU A 110 10.52 0.18 3.39
CA LEU A 110 10.80 -0.48 4.67
C LEU A 110 10.31 0.35 5.87
N TYR A 111 10.58 1.65 5.90
CA TYR A 111 10.05 2.50 6.97
C TYR A 111 8.53 2.56 7.02
N GLN A 112 7.86 2.46 5.87
CA GLN A 112 6.40 2.47 5.85
C GLN A 112 5.80 1.14 6.29
N LEU A 113 6.50 0.04 6.09
CA LEU A 113 6.14 -1.26 6.66
C LEU A 113 6.18 -1.25 8.20
N GLU A 114 7.00 -0.39 8.80
CA GLU A 114 7.08 -0.25 10.26
C GLU A 114 5.96 0.58 10.88
N ARG A 115 5.15 1.28 10.08
CA ARG A 115 4.05 2.10 10.60
C ARG A 115 2.99 1.24 11.30
N ASP A 116 2.46 1.74 12.40
CA ASP A 116 1.52 0.98 13.24
C ASP A 116 0.19 0.68 12.51
N ASP A 117 -0.28 1.60 11.67
CA ASP A 117 -1.47 1.42 10.83
C ASP A 117 -1.31 0.29 9.79
N VAL A 118 -0.11 0.14 9.24
CA VAL A 118 0.24 -0.95 8.32
C VAL A 118 0.34 -2.28 9.05
N LYS A 119 0.94 -2.31 10.25
CA LYS A 119 0.99 -3.50 11.11
C LYS A 119 -0.40 -3.99 11.50
N ILE A 120 -1.32 -3.08 11.80
CA ILE A 120 -2.73 -3.42 12.09
C ILE A 120 -3.37 -4.12 10.89
N CYS A 121 -3.18 -3.60 9.67
CA CYS A 121 -3.69 -4.25 8.45
C CYS A 121 -3.16 -5.68 8.29
N ILE A 122 -1.88 -5.91 8.57
CA ILE A 122 -1.24 -7.23 8.45
C ILE A 122 -1.79 -8.19 9.51
N GLU A 123 -1.95 -7.74 10.76
CA GLU A 123 -2.54 -8.55 11.83
C GLU A 123 -4.01 -8.90 11.56
N ILE A 124 -4.78 -8.01 10.92
CA ILE A 124 -6.15 -8.31 10.44
C ILE A 124 -6.12 -9.44 9.42
N LEU A 125 -5.24 -9.39 8.41
CA LEU A 125 -5.14 -10.45 7.40
C LEU A 125 -4.72 -11.79 8.02
N LYS A 126 -3.80 -11.77 8.99
CA LYS A 126 -3.33 -12.93 9.73
C LYS A 126 -4.44 -13.56 10.57
N ALA A 127 -5.20 -12.73 11.30
CA ALA A 127 -6.35 -13.17 12.09
C ALA A 127 -7.45 -13.78 11.21
N ALA A 128 -7.70 -13.20 10.03
CA ALA A 128 -8.62 -13.72 9.05
C ALA A 128 -8.09 -14.91 8.23
N LYS A 129 -6.81 -15.31 8.42
CA LYS A 129 -6.13 -16.40 7.70
C LYS A 129 -6.18 -16.26 6.17
N LEU A 130 -6.09 -15.03 5.67
CA LEU A 130 -6.15 -14.75 4.23
C LEU A 130 -4.86 -15.15 3.53
N THR A 131 -4.97 -15.66 2.30
CA THR A 131 -3.79 -16.05 1.49
C THR A 131 -2.89 -14.85 1.17
N SER A 132 -3.49 -13.66 1.08
CA SER A 132 -2.81 -12.38 0.89
C SER A 132 -1.78 -12.07 1.97
N TYR A 133 -1.96 -12.57 3.20
CA TYR A 133 -0.96 -12.46 4.27
C TYR A 133 0.34 -13.19 3.92
N PHE A 134 0.25 -14.43 3.43
CA PHE A 134 1.45 -15.22 3.08
C PHE A 134 2.22 -14.60 1.92
N LYS A 135 1.50 -14.14 0.89
CA LYS A 135 2.11 -13.41 -0.24
C LYS A 135 2.82 -12.14 0.22
N PHE A 136 2.20 -11.39 1.12
CA PHE A 136 2.81 -10.21 1.69
C PHE A 136 4.12 -10.53 2.43
N MET A 137 4.12 -11.56 3.28
CA MET A 137 5.32 -11.99 4.00
C MET A 137 6.44 -12.44 3.04
N GLU A 138 6.10 -13.19 1.99
CA GLU A 138 7.05 -13.62 0.97
C GLU A 138 7.72 -12.42 0.30
N VAL A 139 6.94 -11.46 -0.19
CA VAL A 139 7.46 -10.29 -0.90
C VAL A 139 8.21 -9.35 0.05
N SER A 140 7.75 -9.19 1.29
CA SER A 140 8.47 -8.42 2.32
C SER A 140 9.83 -9.02 2.64
N ASN A 141 9.94 -10.34 2.73
CA ASN A 141 11.22 -11.03 2.94
C ASN A 141 12.17 -10.84 1.75
N GLN A 142 11.66 -10.91 0.52
CA GLN A 142 12.44 -10.61 -0.68
C GLN A 142 12.95 -9.17 -0.69
N LEU A 143 12.12 -8.23 -0.24
CA LEU A 143 12.46 -6.81 -0.18
C LEU A 143 13.55 -6.54 0.86
N GLN A 144 13.48 -7.17 2.04
CA GLN A 144 14.53 -7.09 3.05
C GLN A 144 15.84 -7.70 2.54
N SER A 145 15.79 -8.88 1.92
CA SER A 145 16.97 -9.53 1.36
C SER A 145 17.66 -8.70 0.27
N GLN A 146 16.87 -8.00 -0.57
CA GLN A 146 17.42 -7.08 -1.58
C GLN A 146 18.02 -5.82 -0.97
N PHE A 147 17.46 -5.32 0.13
CA PHE A 147 18.03 -4.20 0.86
C PHE A 147 19.35 -4.58 1.55
N ASP A 148 19.44 -5.77 2.14
CA ASP A 148 20.68 -6.24 2.81
C ASP A 148 21.83 -6.51 1.81
N MET A 149 21.51 -6.74 0.52
CA MET A 149 22.48 -6.92 -0.56
C MET A 149 22.91 -5.62 -1.25
N ALA A 150 22.18 -4.51 -1.03
CA ALA A 150 22.40 -3.22 -1.67
C ALA A 150 23.30 -2.31 -0.83
#